data_AF-A0A9D7IFA8-F1
#
_entry.id   AF-A0A9D7IFA8-F1
#
_cell.length_a   1.000
_cell.length_b   1.000
_cell.length_c   1.000
_cell.angle_alpha   90.00
_cell.angle_beta   90.00
_cell.angle_gamma   90.00
#
_symmetry.space_group_name_H-M   'P 1'
#
loop_
_entity.id
_entity.type
_entity.pdbx_description
1 polymer ?
#
loop_
_entity_poly.entity_id
_entity_poly.type
_entity_poly.pdbx_seq_one_letter_code
_entity_poly.pdbx_strand_id
1 'polypeptide(L)'
;MKRAAPGQTTYSEWLSSSYAQRGVTCQKCHMSPDGDQVDIGVGGPSRSPSQIHNHRFEGATLSRLQRAADVILDATAVAGALQVQAEVRNVGAGHNFPTGFTTRNVILAVTATTDLGQSLVWSSSGTDLVPAWGGVGDEANDYGLKPGRGFARILYGRGEVEGTTQERVIFIDALGEVSNTAIPPKGKDVSHYLFSLEGIPGDIVTVTATLVYRRVWKDLAEEKGWTLDGQGQPYGDLLVEQVHLVVPINHQIEPTPTSTQVEPTPTPTLAEPTPTPTRHPDSCDLVVDGRADAKDLIAYLRDRAGVEDFPTDFNGKNGEDVADLFEFAQFWYQSPPGQ
;
A
#
# COMPACT_ATOMS: atom_id res chain seq x y z
N MET A 1 39.46 -3.23 -0.61
CA MET A 1 38.70 -3.88 0.48
C MET A 1 37.31 -4.21 -0.05
N LYS A 2 36.92 -5.49 -0.15
CA LYS A 2 35.52 -5.83 -0.41
C LYS A 2 34.75 -5.50 0.87
N ARG A 3 33.84 -4.51 0.80
CA ARG A 3 32.96 -4.20 1.93
C ARG A 3 31.96 -5.35 2.06
N ALA A 4 31.83 -5.91 3.26
CA ALA A 4 30.78 -6.89 3.55
C ALA A 4 29.40 -6.27 3.25
N ALA A 5 28.47 -7.04 2.73
CA ALA A 5 27.10 -6.57 2.52
C ALA A 5 26.43 -6.35 3.89
N PRO A 6 25.78 -5.18 4.14
CA PRO A 6 25.17 -4.92 5.43
C PRO A 6 23.99 -5.87 5.65
N GLY A 7 23.96 -6.56 6.79
CA GLY A 7 22.91 -7.54 7.08
C GLY A 7 21.55 -6.93 7.39
N GLN A 8 21.53 -5.70 7.89
CA GLN A 8 20.34 -4.87 8.01
C GLN A 8 20.73 -3.43 7.73
N THR A 9 19.81 -2.68 7.13
CA THR A 9 19.99 -1.26 6.78
C THR A 9 18.91 -0.37 7.37
N THR A 10 18.03 -0.93 8.22
CA THR A 10 16.86 -0.25 8.82
C THR A 10 17.18 1.11 9.44
N TYR A 11 18.27 1.22 10.20
CA TYR A 11 18.65 2.51 10.79
C TYR A 11 19.01 3.55 9.72
N SER A 12 19.78 3.15 8.70
CA SER A 12 20.17 4.05 7.61
C SER A 12 18.97 4.44 6.74
N GLU A 13 18.04 3.51 6.49
CA GLU A 13 16.77 3.76 5.81
C GLU A 13 15.91 4.76 6.59
N TRP A 14 15.84 4.62 7.91
CA TRP A 14 15.15 5.58 8.76
C TRP A 14 15.86 6.93 8.79
N LEU A 15 17.18 6.94 8.94
CA LEU A 15 17.98 8.16 9.06
C LEU A 15 17.86 9.04 7.81
N SER A 16 17.70 8.44 6.63
CA SER A 16 17.48 9.17 5.37
C SER A 16 16.04 9.64 5.16
N SER A 17 15.09 9.23 6.00
CA SER A 17 13.66 9.49 5.83
C SER A 17 13.20 10.84 6.40
N SER A 18 12.00 11.28 5.98
CA SER A 18 11.30 12.41 6.60
C SER A 18 10.90 12.14 8.06
N TYR A 19 10.87 10.88 8.50
CA TYR A 19 10.58 10.52 9.90
C TYR A 19 11.75 10.90 10.81
N ALA A 20 12.99 10.59 10.41
CA ALA A 20 14.17 11.03 11.15
C ALA A 20 14.29 12.56 11.19
N GLN A 21 14.01 13.24 10.07
CA GLN A 21 14.04 14.70 9.98
C GLN A 21 13.05 15.38 10.95
N ARG A 22 11.87 14.76 11.16
CA ARG A 22 10.85 15.22 12.13
C ARG A 22 11.09 14.72 13.55
N GLY A 23 12.20 14.04 13.82
CA GLY A 23 12.49 13.47 15.14
C GLY A 23 11.49 12.38 15.56
N VAL A 24 10.88 11.66 14.61
CA VAL A 24 10.05 10.48 14.90
C VAL A 24 10.99 9.30 15.10
N THR A 25 11.25 8.95 16.37
CA THR A 25 12.18 7.88 16.74
C THR A 25 11.51 6.51 16.69
N CYS A 26 12.32 5.45 16.67
CA CYS A 26 11.84 4.06 16.70
C CYS A 26 10.90 3.82 17.90
N GLN A 27 11.24 4.36 19.07
CA GLN A 27 10.47 4.19 20.30
C GLN A 27 9.08 4.83 20.22
N LYS A 28 8.91 5.93 19.48
CA LYS A 28 7.60 6.57 19.31
C LYS A 28 6.58 5.65 18.65
N CYS A 29 7.02 4.74 17.76
CA CYS A 29 6.15 3.80 17.06
C CYS A 29 6.18 2.37 17.62
N HIS A 30 7.33 1.90 18.12
CA HIS A 30 7.51 0.51 18.57
C HIS A 30 7.54 0.33 20.09
N MET A 31 7.47 1.42 20.85
CA MET A 31 7.37 1.43 22.31
C MET A 31 6.31 2.42 22.78
N SER A 32 5.30 2.70 21.95
CA SER A 32 4.18 3.57 22.33
C SER A 32 3.52 3.03 23.60
N PRO A 33 3.08 3.88 24.53
CA PRO A 33 2.33 3.40 25.69
C PRO A 33 1.04 2.68 25.27
N ASP A 34 0.71 1.59 25.96
CA ASP A 34 -0.52 0.83 25.69
C ASP A 34 -1.74 1.42 26.44
N GLY A 35 -1.53 2.44 27.27
CA GLY A 35 -2.58 3.06 28.10
C GLY A 35 -2.84 2.34 29.43
N ASP A 36 -2.17 1.21 29.66
CA ASP A 36 -2.30 0.42 30.88
C ASP A 36 -1.50 1.00 32.05
N GLN A 37 -2.12 1.03 33.23
CA GLN A 37 -1.41 1.25 34.49
C GLN A 37 -0.78 -0.08 34.92
N VAL A 38 0.56 -0.13 35.03
CA VAL A 38 1.28 -1.32 35.48
C VAL A 38 2.32 -0.96 36.54
N ASP A 39 2.55 -1.88 37.47
CA ASP A 39 3.64 -1.76 38.42
C ASP A 39 4.97 -1.95 37.70
N ILE A 40 5.80 -0.91 37.68
CA ILE A 40 7.11 -0.90 37.01
C ILE A 40 8.14 -1.73 37.82
N GLY A 41 7.83 -2.00 39.09
CA GLY A 41 8.61 -2.86 39.98
C GLY A 41 8.11 -2.76 41.41
N VAL A 42 8.45 -3.73 42.25
CA VAL A 42 8.10 -3.73 43.67
C VAL A 42 8.78 -2.52 44.34
N GLY A 43 7.98 -1.62 44.91
CA GLY A 43 8.47 -0.37 45.53
C GLY A 43 8.90 0.71 44.52
N GLY A 44 8.63 0.52 43.23
CA GLY A 44 8.90 1.52 42.20
C GLY A 44 7.94 2.72 42.28
N PRO A 45 8.31 3.87 41.70
CA PRO A 45 7.41 5.01 41.62
C PRO A 45 6.23 4.69 40.69
N SER A 46 5.03 5.14 41.07
CA SER A 46 3.89 5.15 40.15
C SER A 46 4.15 6.15 39.02
N ARG A 47 3.81 5.76 37.79
CA ARG A 47 3.86 6.63 36.60
C ARG A 47 2.49 6.67 35.94
N SER A 48 2.18 7.76 35.24
CA SER A 48 0.97 7.78 34.41
C SER A 48 1.11 6.76 33.27
N PRO A 49 0.01 6.18 32.77
CA PRO A 49 0.08 5.18 31.71
C PRO A 49 0.80 5.69 30.46
N SER A 50 0.63 6.97 30.13
CA SER A 50 1.32 7.65 29.02
C SER A 50 2.86 7.70 29.13
N GLN A 51 3.42 7.43 30.30
CA GLN A 51 4.86 7.37 30.55
C GLN A 51 5.40 5.93 30.60
N ILE A 52 4.52 4.93 30.45
CA ILE A 52 4.87 3.52 30.50
C ILE A 52 4.95 3.00 29.07
N HIS A 53 6.16 2.97 28.55
CA HIS A 53 6.45 2.48 27.21
C HIS A 53 6.36 0.96 27.14
N ASN A 54 5.64 0.43 26.14
CA ASN A 54 5.58 -1.00 25.93
C ASN A 54 6.95 -1.54 25.48
N HIS A 55 7.28 -2.76 25.89
CA HIS A 55 8.53 -3.46 25.54
C HIS A 55 8.25 -4.77 24.80
N ARG A 56 7.11 -4.84 24.10
CA ARG A 56 6.77 -5.99 23.25
C ARG A 56 7.55 -5.97 21.93
N PHE A 57 8.05 -4.80 21.52
CA PHE A 57 8.85 -4.57 20.31
C PHE A 57 8.24 -5.23 19.08
N GLU A 58 6.93 -5.08 18.92
CA GLU A 58 6.19 -5.71 17.82
C GLU A 58 6.72 -5.23 16.47
N GLY A 59 7.08 -6.19 15.63
CA GLY A 59 7.52 -6.00 14.25
C GLY A 59 6.41 -6.32 13.26
N ALA A 60 6.62 -7.33 12.43
CA ALA A 60 5.69 -7.78 11.39
C ALA A 60 4.46 -8.53 11.95
N THR A 61 3.72 -7.92 12.87
CA THR A 61 2.36 -8.33 13.23
C THR A 61 1.40 -7.87 12.14
N LEU A 62 0.29 -8.59 11.93
CA LEU A 62 -0.69 -8.27 10.89
C LEU A 62 -1.19 -6.82 11.00
N SER A 63 -1.54 -6.39 12.22
CA SER A 63 -2.05 -5.04 12.47
C SER A 63 -1.02 -3.95 12.14
N ARG A 64 0.29 -4.20 12.34
CA ARG A 64 1.35 -3.26 11.95
C ARG A 64 1.57 -3.24 10.45
N LEU A 65 1.52 -4.41 9.80
CA LEU A 65 1.67 -4.52 8.35
C LEU A 65 0.53 -3.79 7.62
N GLN A 66 -0.71 -3.99 8.03
CA GLN A 66 -1.90 -3.33 7.48
C GLN A 66 -1.87 -1.79 7.60
N ARG A 67 -1.11 -1.25 8.55
CA ARG A 67 -0.90 0.22 8.68
C ARG A 67 0.34 0.72 7.94
N ALA A 68 1.22 -0.18 7.49
CA ALA A 68 2.50 0.18 6.91
C ALA A 68 2.40 0.53 5.42
N ALA A 69 1.50 -0.13 4.70
CA ALA A 69 1.35 0.03 3.26
C ALA A 69 -0.11 0.13 2.84
N ASP A 70 -0.34 0.82 1.73
CA ASP A 70 -1.61 0.87 1.02
C ASP A 70 -1.44 0.35 -0.44
N VAL A 71 -2.56 -0.03 -1.06
CA VAL A 71 -2.65 -0.47 -2.45
C VAL A 71 -3.75 0.32 -3.14
N ILE A 72 -3.45 0.83 -4.34
CA ILE A 72 -4.41 1.52 -5.18
C ILE A 72 -4.48 0.81 -6.53
N LEU A 73 -5.70 0.61 -7.02
CA LEU A 73 -5.97 0.03 -8.33
C LEU A 73 -6.63 1.06 -9.24
N ASP A 74 -6.18 1.08 -10.47
CA ASP A 74 -6.88 1.68 -11.61
C ASP A 74 -6.97 0.64 -12.72
N ALA A 75 -8.07 0.63 -13.45
CA ALA A 75 -8.25 -0.29 -14.57
C ALA A 75 -9.16 0.29 -15.64
N THR A 76 -8.75 0.12 -16.89
CA THR A 76 -9.49 0.61 -18.06
C THR A 76 -9.59 -0.50 -19.11
N ALA A 77 -10.80 -0.77 -19.58
CA ALA A 77 -11.05 -1.66 -20.72
C ALA A 77 -10.84 -0.89 -22.04
N VAL A 78 -9.90 -1.32 -22.87
CA VAL A 78 -9.58 -0.70 -24.17
C VAL A 78 -9.31 -1.79 -25.21
N ALA A 79 -10.01 -1.72 -26.35
CA ALA A 79 -9.73 -2.53 -27.55
C ALA A 79 -9.59 -4.05 -27.29
N GLY A 80 -10.50 -4.63 -26.51
CA GLY A 80 -10.50 -6.07 -26.21
C GLY A 80 -9.48 -6.50 -25.15
N ALA A 81 -8.85 -5.56 -24.45
CA ALA A 81 -7.98 -5.83 -23.32
C ALA A 81 -8.35 -4.96 -22.11
N LEU A 82 -8.01 -5.45 -20.92
CA LEU A 82 -8.11 -4.72 -19.67
C LEU A 82 -6.70 -4.33 -19.23
N GLN A 83 -6.44 -3.02 -19.26
CA GLN A 83 -5.21 -2.44 -18.73
C GLN A 83 -5.42 -2.14 -17.26
N VAL A 84 -4.55 -2.67 -16.40
CA VAL A 84 -4.59 -2.47 -14.96
C VAL A 84 -3.30 -1.81 -14.52
N GLN A 85 -3.41 -0.80 -13.66
CA GLN A 85 -2.31 -0.24 -12.91
C GLN A 85 -2.53 -0.54 -11.42
N ALA A 86 -1.49 -1.00 -10.75
CA ALA A 86 -1.46 -1.09 -9.30
C ALA A 86 -0.34 -0.22 -8.74
N GLU A 87 -0.63 0.51 -7.69
CA GLU A 87 0.32 1.31 -6.94
C GLU A 87 0.39 0.78 -5.49
N VAL A 88 1.59 0.46 -5.01
CA VAL A 88 1.83 0.09 -3.61
C VAL A 88 2.62 1.22 -2.97
N ARG A 89 2.15 1.79 -1.85
CA ARG A 89 2.88 2.83 -1.14
C ARG A 89 3.24 2.41 0.26
N ASN A 90 4.37 2.92 0.73
CA ASN A 90 4.78 2.83 2.11
C ASN A 90 4.29 4.07 2.87
N VAL A 91 3.09 3.98 3.42
CA VAL A 91 2.41 5.10 4.08
C VAL A 91 2.80 5.27 5.53
N GLY A 92 3.08 4.16 6.24
CA GLY A 92 3.22 4.14 7.69
C GLY A 92 4.61 3.81 8.23
N ALA A 93 5.49 3.18 7.44
CA ALA A 93 6.80 2.80 7.93
C ALA A 93 7.84 3.93 7.75
N GLY A 94 8.57 4.24 8.83
CA GLY A 94 9.66 5.20 8.82
C GLY A 94 10.97 4.66 8.24
N HIS A 95 10.98 3.44 7.73
CA HIS A 95 12.07 2.74 7.05
C HIS A 95 11.51 2.05 5.80
N ASN A 96 12.32 1.32 5.03
CA ASN A 96 11.81 0.65 3.83
C ASN A 96 10.74 -0.40 4.18
N PHE A 97 9.85 -0.68 3.23
CA PHE A 97 8.85 -1.73 3.33
C PHE A 97 9.07 -2.79 2.23
N PRO A 98 9.49 -4.02 2.58
CA PRO A 98 9.92 -4.49 3.90
C PRO A 98 11.32 -3.98 4.30
N THR A 99 11.65 -3.97 5.60
CA THR A 99 13.02 -3.71 6.13
C THR A 99 13.55 -4.93 6.89
N GLY A 100 14.79 -4.81 7.40
CA GLY A 100 15.37 -5.72 8.38
C GLY A 100 16.16 -6.84 7.70
N PHE A 101 15.85 -8.08 8.08
CA PHE A 101 16.59 -9.24 7.59
C PHE A 101 16.29 -9.51 6.11
N THR A 102 17.31 -9.85 5.31
CA THR A 102 17.19 -9.93 3.84
C THR A 102 16.32 -11.07 3.31
N THR A 103 15.74 -11.91 4.17
CA THR A 103 14.72 -12.89 3.76
C THR A 103 13.31 -12.31 3.75
N ARG A 104 13.09 -11.11 4.29
CA ARG A 104 11.79 -10.45 4.25
C ARG A 104 11.47 -10.06 2.82
N ASN A 105 10.25 -10.38 2.39
CA ASN A 105 9.77 -10.02 1.06
C ASN A 105 8.29 -9.70 1.10
N VAL A 106 7.86 -8.80 0.22
CA VAL A 106 6.46 -8.45 0.02
C VAL A 106 6.11 -8.75 -1.44
N ILE A 107 4.92 -9.26 -1.67
CA ILE A 107 4.45 -9.65 -2.99
C ILE A 107 3.09 -8.99 -3.20
N LEU A 108 2.96 -8.26 -4.30
CA LEU A 108 1.69 -7.87 -4.86
C LEU A 108 1.30 -8.92 -5.89
N ALA A 109 0.15 -9.57 -5.72
CA ALA A 109 -0.45 -10.45 -6.72
C ALA A 109 -1.71 -9.79 -7.30
N VAL A 110 -1.83 -9.78 -8.63
CA VAL A 110 -2.97 -9.17 -9.32
C VAL A 110 -3.69 -10.22 -10.15
N THR A 111 -4.99 -10.33 -9.94
CA THR A 111 -5.87 -11.23 -10.69
C THR A 111 -7.05 -10.46 -11.25
N ALA A 112 -7.64 -10.98 -12.32
CA ALA A 112 -8.88 -10.46 -12.88
C ALA A 112 -9.82 -11.63 -13.16
N THR A 113 -11.06 -11.54 -12.68
CA THR A 113 -12.08 -12.59 -12.82
C THR A 113 -13.39 -11.99 -13.28
N THR A 114 -14.14 -12.68 -14.14
CA THR A 114 -15.50 -12.29 -14.51
C THR A 114 -16.46 -12.49 -13.33
N ASP A 115 -17.65 -11.91 -13.42
CA ASP A 115 -18.78 -12.13 -12.50
C ASP A 115 -19.25 -13.61 -12.43
N LEU A 116 -18.92 -14.41 -13.44
CA LEU A 116 -19.14 -15.85 -13.48
C LEU A 116 -17.96 -16.68 -12.90
N GLY A 117 -16.94 -16.01 -12.35
CA GLY A 117 -15.79 -16.64 -11.70
C GLY A 117 -14.72 -17.17 -12.66
N GLN A 118 -14.74 -16.79 -13.93
CA GLN A 118 -13.69 -17.16 -14.89
C GLN A 118 -12.49 -16.21 -14.77
N SER A 119 -11.30 -16.74 -14.49
CA SER A 119 -10.05 -15.97 -14.54
C SER A 119 -9.71 -15.54 -15.96
N LEU A 120 -9.34 -14.28 -16.13
CA LEU A 120 -8.88 -13.75 -17.41
C LEU A 120 -7.45 -14.23 -17.70
N VAL A 121 -7.20 -14.50 -18.98
CA VAL A 121 -5.84 -14.74 -19.49
C VAL A 121 -5.10 -13.41 -19.54
N TRP A 122 -3.83 -13.39 -19.15
CA TRP A 122 -2.97 -12.20 -19.22
C TRP A 122 -1.89 -12.35 -20.29
N SER A 123 -1.43 -11.22 -20.83
CA SER A 123 -0.33 -11.16 -21.79
C SER A 123 0.99 -11.06 -21.06
N SER A 124 1.98 -11.90 -21.39
CA SER A 124 3.34 -11.74 -20.85
C SER A 124 4.05 -10.49 -21.37
N SER A 125 3.61 -9.93 -22.50
CA SER A 125 4.04 -8.63 -22.98
C SER A 125 3.19 -7.53 -22.34
N GLY A 126 3.83 -6.58 -21.66
CA GLY A 126 3.15 -5.45 -21.00
C GLY A 126 2.59 -5.74 -19.60
N THR A 127 2.93 -6.90 -19.01
CA THR A 127 2.53 -7.29 -17.66
C THR A 127 3.76 -7.45 -16.77
N ASP A 128 3.79 -6.75 -15.64
CA ASP A 128 4.74 -7.00 -14.57
C ASP A 128 4.46 -8.35 -13.92
N LEU A 129 5.51 -9.12 -13.68
CA LEU A 129 5.41 -10.45 -13.08
C LEU A 129 6.09 -10.46 -11.72
N VAL A 130 5.49 -11.20 -10.78
CA VAL A 130 6.19 -11.56 -9.55
C VAL A 130 7.42 -12.38 -9.93
N PRO A 131 8.62 -12.07 -9.40
CA PRO A 131 9.80 -12.88 -9.64
C PRO A 131 9.59 -14.33 -9.19
N ALA A 132 10.34 -15.28 -9.77
CA ALA A 132 10.20 -16.71 -9.47
C ALA A 132 10.33 -17.06 -7.97
N TRP A 133 11.08 -16.27 -7.19
CA TRP A 133 11.18 -16.46 -5.74
C TRP A 133 9.85 -16.25 -4.99
N GLY A 134 8.83 -15.69 -5.65
CA GLY A 134 7.46 -15.60 -5.15
C GLY A 134 6.72 -16.95 -5.06
N GLY A 135 7.35 -18.05 -5.45
CA GLY A 135 6.78 -19.40 -5.44
C GLY A 135 6.18 -19.76 -6.79
N VAL A 136 6.70 -20.79 -7.46
CA VAL A 136 6.23 -21.22 -8.77
C VAL A 136 5.51 -22.55 -8.62
N GLY A 137 4.23 -22.58 -9.00
CA GLY A 137 3.37 -23.74 -8.85
C GLY A 137 1.89 -23.34 -8.87
N ASP A 138 1.06 -24.26 -8.39
CA ASP A 138 -0.40 -24.17 -8.41
C ASP A 138 -1.01 -23.99 -7.00
N GLU A 139 -0.19 -23.86 -5.96
CA GLU A 139 -0.69 -23.59 -4.61
C GLU A 139 -1.25 -22.16 -4.50
N ALA A 140 -2.15 -21.94 -3.53
CA ALA A 140 -2.79 -20.64 -3.34
C ALA A 140 -1.81 -19.49 -3.03
N ASN A 141 -0.61 -19.82 -2.55
CA ASN A 141 0.48 -18.89 -2.27
C ASN A 141 1.63 -18.99 -3.30
N ASP A 142 1.44 -19.63 -4.46
CA ASP A 142 2.39 -19.56 -5.57
C ASP A 142 2.10 -18.34 -6.45
N TYR A 143 2.84 -17.26 -6.24
CA TYR A 143 2.65 -16.02 -6.99
C TYR A 143 3.67 -15.81 -8.10
N GLY A 144 4.80 -16.51 -8.05
CA GLY A 144 5.91 -16.40 -8.99
C GLY A 144 5.48 -16.64 -10.43
N LEU A 145 5.98 -15.80 -11.34
CA LEU A 145 5.69 -15.82 -12.78
C LEU A 145 4.22 -15.56 -13.14
N LYS A 146 3.42 -15.04 -12.20
CA LYS A 146 2.04 -14.59 -12.41
C LYS A 146 1.99 -13.05 -12.31
N PRO A 147 0.91 -12.39 -12.78
CA PRO A 147 0.79 -10.94 -12.74
C PRO A 147 0.93 -10.42 -11.32
N GLY A 148 1.88 -9.50 -11.13
CA GLY A 148 2.19 -8.96 -9.82
C GLY A 148 3.56 -8.31 -9.75
N ARG A 149 4.03 -8.06 -8.54
CA ARG A 149 5.30 -7.38 -8.26
C ARG A 149 5.93 -7.93 -6.99
N GLY A 150 7.27 -8.00 -6.97
CA GLY A 150 8.03 -8.45 -5.79
C GLY A 150 8.91 -7.35 -5.20
N PHE A 151 8.80 -7.14 -3.89
CA PHE A 151 9.56 -6.17 -3.12
C PHE A 151 10.49 -6.87 -2.12
N ALA A 152 11.79 -6.87 -2.40
CA ALA A 152 12.76 -7.52 -1.54
C ALA A 152 14.16 -6.92 -1.73
N ARG A 153 15.04 -7.20 -0.77
CA ARG A 153 16.47 -6.94 -0.86
C ARG A 153 17.20 -8.24 -1.10
N ILE A 154 17.76 -8.41 -2.30
CA ILE A 154 18.39 -9.66 -2.74
C ILE A 154 19.90 -9.51 -2.68
N LEU A 155 20.55 -10.35 -1.88
CA LEU A 155 22.00 -10.46 -1.81
C LEU A 155 22.47 -11.64 -2.69
N TYR A 156 23.70 -11.55 -3.20
CA TYR A 156 24.38 -12.69 -3.80
C TYR A 156 25.65 -13.06 -3.04
N GLY A 157 25.99 -14.35 -3.07
CA GLY A 157 27.14 -14.94 -2.40
C GLY A 157 27.81 -16.01 -3.24
N ARG A 158 28.71 -16.76 -2.60
CA ARG A 158 29.32 -17.94 -3.22
C ARG A 158 28.26 -19.05 -3.35
N GLY A 159 28.16 -19.68 -4.52
CA GLY A 159 27.29 -20.83 -4.74
C GLY A 159 27.92 -22.14 -4.25
N GLU A 160 27.14 -23.23 -4.29
CA GLU A 160 27.59 -24.56 -3.86
C GLU A 160 28.76 -25.10 -4.69
N VAL A 161 28.77 -24.81 -5.99
CA VAL A 161 29.85 -25.19 -6.90
C VAL A 161 30.92 -24.11 -6.90
N GLU A 162 32.18 -24.50 -6.75
CA GLU A 162 33.30 -23.57 -6.77
C GLU A 162 33.30 -22.72 -8.07
N GLY A 163 33.48 -21.41 -7.90
CA GLY A 163 33.44 -20.45 -9.02
C GLY A 163 32.04 -19.95 -9.39
N THR A 164 30.97 -20.48 -8.79
CA THR A 164 29.59 -20.01 -9.03
C THR A 164 29.11 -19.03 -7.96
N THR A 165 28.05 -18.27 -8.28
CA THR A 165 27.34 -17.40 -7.35
C THR A 165 25.89 -17.84 -7.19
N GLN A 166 25.33 -17.56 -6.01
CA GLN A 166 23.93 -17.81 -5.69
C GLN A 166 23.27 -16.54 -5.18
N GLU A 167 22.02 -16.29 -5.57
CA GLU A 167 21.18 -15.21 -5.04
C GLU A 167 20.42 -15.65 -3.78
N ARG A 168 19.84 -14.69 -3.05
CA ARG A 168 19.05 -14.92 -1.83
C ARG A 168 19.86 -15.55 -0.69
N VAL A 169 21.17 -15.33 -0.68
CA VAL A 169 22.02 -15.67 0.48
C VAL A 169 21.77 -14.71 1.64
N ILE A 170 22.08 -15.16 2.86
CA ILE A 170 22.11 -14.27 4.02
C ILE A 170 23.39 -13.45 4.04
N PHE A 171 23.39 -12.37 4.84
CA PHE A 171 24.47 -11.39 4.90
C PHE A 171 25.86 -11.93 5.29
N ILE A 172 25.92 -13.09 5.96
CA ILE A 172 27.17 -13.74 6.34
C ILE A 172 27.91 -14.26 5.10
N ASP A 173 27.18 -14.79 4.13
CA ASP A 173 27.73 -15.38 2.90
C ASP A 173 27.72 -14.39 1.71
N ALA A 174 27.17 -13.18 1.95
CA ALA A 174 26.97 -12.19 0.91
C ALA A 174 28.27 -11.53 0.46
N LEU A 175 28.49 -11.55 -0.86
CA LEU A 175 29.56 -10.84 -1.56
C LEU A 175 29.10 -9.46 -2.07
N GLY A 176 27.79 -9.25 -2.18
CA GLY A 176 27.19 -8.00 -2.62
C GLY A 176 25.67 -8.06 -2.68
N GLU A 177 25.08 -6.99 -3.21
CA GLU A 177 23.64 -6.84 -3.42
C GLU A 177 23.34 -6.98 -4.91
N VAL A 178 22.34 -7.79 -5.25
CA VAL A 178 21.80 -7.92 -6.60
C VAL A 178 20.82 -6.80 -6.86
N SER A 179 19.88 -6.61 -5.94
CA SER A 179 18.81 -5.63 -6.06
C SER A 179 18.19 -5.29 -4.71
N ASN A 180 17.55 -4.13 -4.65
CA ASN A 180 16.71 -3.73 -3.54
C ASN A 180 15.47 -3.02 -4.10
N THR A 181 14.35 -3.74 -4.13
CA THR A 181 13.05 -3.22 -4.56
C THR A 181 12.15 -2.86 -3.39
N ALA A 182 12.64 -2.86 -2.15
CA ALA A 182 11.84 -2.44 -1.01
C ALA A 182 11.40 -0.97 -1.14
N ILE A 183 10.16 -0.68 -0.73
CA ILE A 183 9.54 0.63 -0.94
C ILE A 183 10.03 1.61 0.13
N PRO A 184 10.74 2.70 -0.24
CA PRO A 184 11.26 3.67 0.73
C PRO A 184 10.15 4.34 1.56
N PRO A 185 10.46 4.96 2.72
CA PRO A 185 9.48 5.71 3.52
C PRO A 185 8.76 6.77 2.69
N LYS A 186 7.42 6.77 2.72
CA LYS A 186 6.55 7.64 1.88
C LYS A 186 6.77 7.46 0.36
N GLY A 187 7.52 6.44 -0.03
CA GLY A 187 7.72 6.04 -1.42
C GLY A 187 6.58 5.16 -1.92
N LYS A 188 6.62 4.91 -3.22
CA LYS A 188 5.67 4.07 -3.93
C LYS A 188 6.32 3.34 -5.09
N ASP A 189 5.71 2.23 -5.50
CA ASP A 189 6.02 1.52 -6.75
C ASP A 189 4.73 1.36 -7.55
N VAL A 190 4.83 1.45 -8.86
CA VAL A 190 3.71 1.34 -9.79
C VAL A 190 4.03 0.24 -10.80
N SER A 191 3.09 -0.69 -10.95
CA SER A 191 3.18 -1.82 -11.87
C SER A 191 1.94 -1.92 -12.76
N HIS A 192 2.11 -2.52 -13.93
CA HIS A 192 1.09 -2.56 -14.97
C HIS A 192 0.81 -4.00 -15.41
N TYR A 193 -0.44 -4.29 -15.74
CA TYR A 193 -0.90 -5.61 -16.15
C TYR A 193 -1.86 -5.51 -17.32
N LEU A 194 -1.80 -6.50 -18.20
CA LEU A 194 -2.65 -6.58 -19.37
C LEU A 194 -3.39 -7.92 -19.39
N PHE A 195 -4.71 -7.87 -19.24
CA PHE A 195 -5.60 -9.03 -19.34
C PHE A 195 -6.38 -9.00 -20.66
N SER A 196 -6.58 -10.16 -21.27
CA SER A 196 -7.42 -10.31 -22.46
C SER A 196 -8.90 -10.29 -22.07
N LEU A 197 -9.69 -9.52 -22.81
CA LEU A 197 -11.15 -9.55 -22.78
C LEU A 197 -11.73 -10.33 -23.97
N GLU A 198 -10.89 -11.01 -24.75
CA GLU A 198 -11.36 -11.79 -25.89
C GLU A 198 -12.14 -13.02 -25.42
N GLY A 199 -13.38 -13.16 -25.91
CA GLY A 199 -14.20 -14.35 -25.68
C GLY A 199 -14.65 -14.54 -24.23
N ILE A 200 -14.53 -13.51 -23.38
CA ILE A 200 -14.98 -13.61 -21.99
C ILE A 200 -16.52 -13.47 -21.90
N PRO A 201 -17.18 -14.27 -21.06
CA PRO A 201 -18.60 -14.11 -20.74
C PRO A 201 -18.79 -13.05 -19.64
N GLY A 202 -19.99 -12.47 -19.59
CA GLY A 202 -20.38 -11.49 -18.57
C GLY A 202 -20.03 -10.05 -18.93
N ASP A 203 -20.61 -9.09 -18.22
CA ASP A 203 -20.48 -7.65 -18.52
C ASP A 203 -19.57 -6.92 -17.51
N ILE A 204 -18.99 -7.67 -16.56
CA ILE A 204 -18.23 -7.12 -15.44
C ILE A 204 -17.00 -7.99 -15.17
N VAL A 205 -15.87 -7.33 -14.92
CA VAL A 205 -14.63 -7.94 -14.42
C VAL A 205 -14.31 -7.36 -13.05
N THR A 206 -13.95 -8.22 -12.09
CA THR A 206 -13.37 -7.79 -10.82
C THR A 206 -11.86 -7.99 -10.86
N VAL A 207 -11.11 -6.89 -10.78
CA VAL A 207 -9.66 -6.91 -10.56
C VAL A 207 -9.40 -6.98 -9.06
N THR A 208 -8.56 -7.91 -8.63
CA THR A 208 -8.15 -8.05 -7.24
C THR A 208 -6.65 -7.89 -7.13
N ALA A 209 -6.20 -6.94 -6.30
CA ALA A 209 -4.82 -6.80 -5.87
C ALA A 209 -4.69 -7.31 -4.44
N THR A 210 -3.79 -8.26 -4.22
CA THR A 210 -3.51 -8.83 -2.90
C THR A 210 -2.05 -8.57 -2.55
N LEU A 211 -1.80 -7.81 -1.49
CA LEU A 211 -0.47 -7.52 -0.98
C LEU A 211 -0.19 -8.44 0.21
N VAL A 212 0.84 -9.27 0.11
CA VAL A 212 1.24 -10.20 1.17
C VAL A 212 2.67 -9.98 1.62
N TYR A 213 2.91 -10.19 2.91
CA TYR A 213 4.24 -10.14 3.51
C TYR A 213 4.69 -11.55 3.90
N ARG A 214 5.93 -11.87 3.55
CA ARG A 214 6.62 -13.10 3.94
C ARG A 214 7.80 -12.82 4.84
N ARG A 215 7.88 -13.62 5.90
CA ARG A 215 9.01 -13.58 6.83
C ARG A 215 10.28 -14.16 6.19
N VAL A 216 10.18 -15.22 5.40
CA VAL A 216 11.32 -15.82 4.70
C VAL A 216 10.92 -16.20 3.28
N TRP A 217 11.89 -16.60 2.48
CA TRP A 217 11.65 -17.16 1.15
C TRP A 217 10.80 -18.43 1.24
N LYS A 218 9.85 -18.62 0.32
CA LYS A 218 8.92 -19.76 0.34
C LYS A 218 9.69 -21.09 0.31
N ASP A 219 10.64 -21.22 -0.61
CA ASP A 219 11.53 -22.37 -0.76
C ASP A 219 12.24 -22.75 0.55
N LEU A 220 12.79 -21.75 1.26
CA LEU A 220 13.46 -21.96 2.54
C LEU A 220 12.49 -22.41 3.64
N ALA A 221 11.29 -21.83 3.70
CA ALA A 221 10.28 -22.22 4.69
C ALA A 221 9.86 -23.69 4.52
N GLU A 222 9.64 -24.09 3.26
CA GLU A 222 9.27 -25.45 2.88
C GLU A 222 10.40 -26.45 3.17
N GLU A 223 11.63 -26.12 2.80
CA GLU A 223 12.81 -26.94 3.08
C GLU A 223 12.97 -27.20 4.57
N LYS A 224 12.69 -26.20 5.42
CA LYS A 224 12.75 -26.34 6.88
C LYS A 224 11.49 -26.91 7.51
N GLY A 225 10.42 -27.14 6.74
CA GLY A 225 9.14 -27.64 7.24
C GLY A 225 8.49 -26.69 8.26
N TRP A 226 8.68 -25.38 8.12
CA TRP A 226 8.13 -24.41 9.06
C TRP A 226 6.64 -24.21 8.85
N THR A 227 5.85 -24.64 9.84
CA THR A 227 4.39 -24.51 9.86
C THR A 227 3.87 -23.53 10.92
N LEU A 228 4.73 -23.08 11.86
CA LEU A 228 4.41 -22.06 12.87
C LEU A 228 5.48 -20.95 12.95
N ASP A 229 5.10 -19.73 13.32
CA ASP A 229 5.95 -18.53 13.35
C ASP A 229 6.80 -18.33 14.62
N GLY A 230 7.02 -19.41 15.38
CA GLY A 230 7.74 -19.38 16.66
C GLY A 230 6.94 -18.81 17.82
N GLN A 231 5.77 -18.20 17.55
CA GLN A 231 4.78 -17.75 18.55
C GLN A 231 3.53 -18.64 18.56
N GLY A 232 3.60 -19.78 17.87
CA GLY A 232 2.52 -20.75 17.77
C GLY A 232 1.42 -20.37 16.76
N GLN A 233 1.59 -19.30 15.97
CA GLN A 233 0.67 -18.94 14.90
C GLN A 233 1.07 -19.62 13.59
N PRO A 234 0.12 -19.91 12.68
CA PRO A 234 0.43 -20.48 11.37
C PRO A 234 1.52 -19.70 10.62
N TYR A 235 2.52 -20.44 10.14
CA TYR A 235 3.54 -19.92 9.25
C TYR A 235 2.97 -19.79 7.85
N GLY A 236 2.84 -18.56 7.39
CA GLY A 236 2.26 -18.29 6.09
C GLY A 236 2.31 -16.82 5.74
N ASP A 237 1.73 -16.53 4.59
CA ASP A 237 1.61 -15.18 4.05
C ASP A 237 0.73 -14.34 4.96
N LEU A 238 1.24 -13.17 5.35
CA LEU A 238 0.47 -12.20 6.11
C LEU A 238 -0.20 -11.26 5.11
N LEU A 239 -1.53 -11.27 5.07
CA LEU A 239 -2.32 -10.40 4.21
C LEU A 239 -2.19 -8.95 4.66
N VAL A 240 -1.33 -8.19 3.98
CA VAL A 240 -1.12 -6.77 4.25
C VAL A 240 -2.35 -5.99 3.82
N GLU A 241 -2.86 -6.25 2.62
CA GLU A 241 -4.04 -5.59 2.09
C GLU A 241 -4.64 -6.38 0.93
N GLN A 242 -5.95 -6.19 0.71
CA GLN A 242 -6.63 -6.67 -0.49
C GLN A 242 -7.60 -5.60 -0.98
N VAL A 243 -7.48 -5.25 -2.26
CA VAL A 243 -8.33 -4.26 -2.91
C VAL A 243 -9.01 -4.90 -4.12
N HIS A 244 -10.29 -4.60 -4.28
CA HIS A 244 -11.09 -5.06 -5.40
C HIS A 244 -11.59 -3.84 -6.20
N LEU A 245 -11.42 -3.89 -7.52
CA LEU A 245 -11.95 -2.90 -8.44
C LEU A 245 -12.87 -3.59 -9.44
N VAL A 246 -14.14 -3.19 -9.43
CA VAL A 246 -15.15 -3.68 -10.36
C VAL A 246 -15.13 -2.82 -11.61
N VAL A 247 -14.91 -3.43 -12.77
CA VAL A 247 -14.76 -2.78 -14.07
C VAL A 247 -15.86 -3.29 -15.00
N PRO A 248 -16.80 -2.43 -15.44
CA PRO A 248 -17.74 -2.75 -16.50
C PRO A 248 -17.00 -2.95 -17.83
N ILE A 249 -17.37 -3.99 -18.57
CA ILE A 249 -16.84 -4.29 -19.90
C ILE A 249 -17.96 -4.14 -20.94
N ASN A 250 -17.93 -3.07 -21.72
CA ASN A 250 -18.87 -2.90 -22.81
C ASN A 250 -18.47 -3.84 -23.96
N HIS A 251 -19.26 -4.89 -24.21
CA HIS A 251 -19.15 -5.72 -25.42
C HIS A 251 -19.50 -4.97 -26.71
N GLN A 252 -19.93 -3.72 -26.61
CA GLN A 252 -20.15 -2.89 -27.79
C GLN A 252 -18.81 -2.44 -28.35
N ILE A 253 -18.33 -3.22 -29.32
CA ILE A 253 -17.47 -2.72 -30.38
C ILE A 253 -18.25 -1.57 -31.01
N GLU A 254 -17.98 -0.32 -30.60
CA GLU A 254 -18.40 0.79 -31.45
C GLU A 254 -17.71 0.56 -32.80
N PRO A 255 -18.48 0.39 -33.91
CA PRO A 255 -17.86 0.35 -35.21
C PRO A 255 -17.08 1.65 -35.36
N THR A 256 -15.81 1.55 -35.75
CA THR A 256 -15.00 2.70 -36.18
C THR A 256 -15.90 3.62 -37.01
N PRO A 257 -16.11 4.89 -36.62
CA PRO A 257 -16.98 5.75 -37.39
C PRO A 257 -16.41 5.83 -38.79
N THR A 258 -17.13 5.25 -39.75
CA THR A 258 -16.84 5.44 -41.16
C THR A 258 -17.03 6.93 -41.38
N SER A 259 -15.94 7.60 -41.77
CA SER A 259 -15.89 8.99 -42.20
C SER A 259 -17.12 9.31 -43.04
N THR A 260 -18.13 9.90 -42.40
CA THR A 260 -19.31 10.44 -43.04
C THR A 260 -19.14 11.95 -43.00
N GLN A 261 -19.32 12.54 -44.17
CA GLN A 261 -18.93 13.91 -44.46
C GLN A 261 -19.53 14.92 -43.48
N VAL A 262 -18.69 15.90 -43.15
CA VAL A 262 -19.03 17.08 -42.33
C VAL A 262 -20.10 17.89 -43.06
N GLU A 263 -21.30 17.95 -42.49
CA GLU A 263 -22.31 18.97 -42.82
C GLU A 263 -22.17 20.12 -41.81
N PRO A 264 -22.26 21.40 -42.24
CA PRO A 264 -21.96 22.54 -41.36
C PRO A 264 -23.04 22.77 -40.29
N THR A 265 -22.59 22.98 -39.06
CA THR A 265 -23.39 23.31 -37.87
C THR A 265 -24.09 24.68 -37.99
N PRO A 266 -25.38 24.82 -37.63
CA PRO A 266 -26.01 26.12 -37.48
C PRO A 266 -25.65 26.81 -36.15
N THR A 267 -25.57 28.14 -36.19
CA THR A 267 -25.18 29.06 -35.11
C THR A 267 -26.04 28.93 -33.83
N PRO A 268 -25.44 28.97 -32.62
CA PRO A 268 -26.20 28.90 -31.37
C PRO A 268 -26.90 30.23 -31.06
N THR A 269 -28.17 30.15 -30.64
CA THR A 269 -28.94 31.25 -30.06
C THR A 269 -28.80 31.21 -28.53
N LEU A 270 -28.52 32.36 -27.91
CA LEU A 270 -28.38 32.52 -26.46
C LEU A 270 -29.70 32.26 -25.73
N ALA A 271 -29.66 31.41 -24.69
CA ALA A 271 -30.73 31.26 -23.72
C ALA A 271 -30.38 31.98 -22.41
N GLU A 272 -31.37 32.62 -21.79
CA GLU A 272 -31.28 33.40 -20.54
C GLU A 272 -31.12 32.51 -19.28
N PRO A 273 -30.56 33.04 -18.18
CA PRO A 273 -30.32 32.28 -16.96
C PRO A 273 -31.57 32.17 -16.07
N THR A 274 -31.88 30.94 -15.64
CA THR A 274 -32.90 30.62 -14.63
C THR A 274 -32.25 30.56 -13.22
N PRO A 275 -32.92 31.02 -12.15
CA PRO A 275 -32.30 31.18 -10.83
C PRO A 275 -32.06 29.88 -10.06
N THR A 276 -30.96 29.84 -9.32
CA THR A 276 -30.49 28.74 -8.45
C THR A 276 -31.35 28.60 -7.18
N PRO A 277 -31.83 27.39 -6.84
CA PRO A 277 -32.44 27.13 -5.53
C PRO A 277 -31.35 26.89 -4.47
N THR A 278 -31.49 27.52 -3.31
CA THR A 278 -30.63 27.32 -2.13
C THR A 278 -30.82 25.91 -1.55
N ARG A 279 -29.74 25.10 -1.57
CA ARG A 279 -29.65 23.80 -0.90
C ARG A 279 -28.60 23.88 0.22
N HIS A 280 -28.89 23.29 1.38
CA HIS A 280 -27.90 23.06 2.44
C HIS A 280 -26.87 22.01 1.96
N PRO A 281 -25.56 22.22 2.19
CA PRO A 281 -24.53 21.33 1.62
C PRO A 281 -24.34 20.06 2.45
N ASP A 282 -24.37 18.92 1.78
CA ASP A 282 -23.81 17.65 2.27
C ASP A 282 -22.30 17.63 2.03
N SER A 283 -21.55 16.75 2.71
CA SER A 283 -20.08 16.72 2.74
C SER A 283 -19.37 16.62 1.38
N CYS A 284 -20.08 16.25 0.31
CA CYS A 284 -19.54 16.19 -1.05
C CYS A 284 -19.57 17.55 -1.77
N ASP A 285 -20.34 18.53 -1.27
CA ASP A 285 -20.50 19.85 -1.90
C ASP A 285 -19.40 20.86 -1.50
N LEU A 286 -18.48 20.48 -0.60
CA LEU A 286 -17.34 21.32 -0.16
C LEU A 286 -16.14 21.30 -1.11
N VAL A 287 -16.23 20.55 -2.22
CA VAL A 287 -15.19 20.51 -3.25
C VAL A 287 -15.73 21.10 -4.54
N VAL A 288 -15.60 22.42 -4.66
CA VAL A 288 -15.70 23.11 -5.95
C VAL A 288 -14.28 23.57 -6.31
N ASP A 289 -13.78 23.11 -7.46
CA ASP A 289 -12.47 23.47 -8.03
C ASP A 289 -11.23 23.25 -7.12
N GLY A 290 -11.23 22.20 -6.30
CA GLY A 290 -10.01 21.73 -5.60
C GLY A 290 -9.45 22.69 -4.56
N ARG A 291 -10.24 23.66 -4.07
CA ARG A 291 -9.88 24.53 -2.94
C ARG A 291 -11.01 24.55 -1.92
N ALA A 292 -10.89 23.74 -0.88
CA ALA A 292 -11.67 24.00 0.34
C ALA A 292 -11.07 25.25 1.02
N ASP A 293 -11.90 26.25 1.31
CA ASP A 293 -11.47 27.37 2.16
C ASP A 293 -11.28 26.80 3.58
N ALA A 294 -10.06 26.90 4.11
CA ALA A 294 -9.69 26.38 5.42
C ALA A 294 -10.61 26.88 6.54
N LYS A 295 -11.25 28.05 6.35
CA LYS A 295 -12.23 28.59 7.30
C LYS A 295 -13.51 27.78 7.40
N ASP A 296 -14.02 27.27 6.29
CA ASP A 296 -15.29 26.53 6.26
C ASP A 296 -15.13 25.13 6.86
N LEU A 297 -13.96 24.50 6.64
CA LEU A 297 -13.62 23.22 7.26
C LEU A 297 -13.40 23.36 8.79
N ILE A 298 -12.74 24.43 9.24
CA ILE A 298 -12.55 24.70 10.67
C ILE A 298 -13.89 24.96 11.37
N ALA A 299 -14.81 25.71 10.73
CA ALA A 299 -16.15 25.95 11.26
C ALA A 299 -16.96 24.65 11.39
N TYR A 300 -16.91 23.79 10.37
CA TYR A 300 -17.56 22.48 10.37
C TYR A 300 -17.03 21.56 11.49
N LEU A 301 -15.71 21.54 11.71
CA LEU A 301 -15.10 20.74 12.78
C LEU A 301 -15.45 21.29 14.18
N ARG A 302 -15.53 22.62 14.33
CA ARG A 302 -15.88 23.26 15.61
C ARG A 302 -17.32 22.96 16.03
N ASP A 303 -18.26 23.02 15.08
CA ASP A 303 -19.69 22.77 15.31
C ASP A 303 -19.98 21.30 15.68
N ARG A 304 -19.24 20.35 15.06
CA ARG A 304 -19.50 18.92 15.24
C ARG A 304 -18.70 18.27 16.38
N ALA A 305 -17.51 18.79 16.70
CA ALA A 305 -16.63 18.22 17.73
C ALA A 305 -16.69 18.95 19.09
N GLY A 306 -17.29 20.14 19.17
CA GLY A 306 -17.49 20.87 20.44
C GLY A 306 -16.21 21.37 21.12
N VAL A 307 -15.12 21.57 20.38
CA VAL A 307 -13.82 22.01 20.91
C VAL A 307 -13.54 23.46 20.50
N GLU A 308 -13.40 24.36 21.48
CA GLU A 308 -13.11 25.80 21.25
C GLU A 308 -11.62 26.09 21.00
N ASP A 309 -10.71 25.20 21.43
CA ASP A 309 -9.25 25.40 21.34
C ASP A 309 -8.63 24.67 20.13
N PHE A 310 -8.76 25.27 18.95
CA PHE A 310 -7.86 24.99 17.83
C PHE A 310 -6.73 26.05 17.82
N PRO A 311 -5.47 25.70 17.48
CA PRO A 311 -4.40 26.69 17.33
C PRO A 311 -4.80 27.76 16.31
N THR A 312 -4.87 29.01 16.75
CA THR A 312 -5.37 30.15 15.94
C THR A 312 -4.39 30.63 14.87
N ASP A 313 -3.23 30.02 14.80
CA ASP A 313 -2.06 30.43 14.01
C ASP A 313 -1.90 29.64 12.70
N PHE A 314 -2.91 28.85 12.30
CA PHE A 314 -2.95 28.20 10.99
C PHE A 314 -3.36 29.18 9.89
N ASN A 315 -2.39 29.66 9.11
CA ASN A 315 -2.60 30.65 8.04
C ASN A 315 -2.41 30.01 6.64
N GLY A 316 -2.97 28.81 6.46
CA GLY A 316 -2.82 27.98 5.26
C GLY A 316 -3.37 28.68 4.02
N LYS A 317 -2.49 29.07 3.10
CA LYS A 317 -2.85 29.68 1.82
C LYS A 317 -2.91 28.69 0.65
N ASN A 318 -2.53 27.42 0.85
CA ASN A 318 -2.46 26.42 -0.21
C ASN A 318 -3.04 25.06 0.25
N GLY A 319 -3.63 24.31 -0.69
CA GLY A 319 -4.42 23.09 -0.44
C GLY A 319 -3.68 21.88 0.12
N GLU A 320 -2.35 21.89 0.21
CA GLU A 320 -1.58 20.81 0.86
C GLU A 320 -1.75 20.81 2.40
N ASP A 321 -1.94 21.99 3.00
CA ASP A 321 -2.12 22.15 4.46
C ASP A 321 -3.46 21.60 4.97
N VAL A 322 -4.43 21.38 4.07
CA VAL A 322 -5.80 20.92 4.41
C VAL A 322 -5.88 19.40 4.50
N ALA A 323 -5.09 18.68 3.69
CA ALA A 323 -4.99 17.22 3.76
C ALA A 323 -4.29 16.77 5.06
N ASP A 324 -3.26 17.49 5.48
CA ASP A 324 -2.55 17.27 6.74
C ASP A 324 -3.45 17.49 7.97
N LEU A 325 -4.40 18.44 7.89
CA LEU A 325 -5.40 18.68 8.93
C LEU A 325 -6.40 17.51 9.06
N PHE A 326 -6.79 16.89 7.93
CA PHE A 326 -7.66 15.73 7.93
C PHE A 326 -6.96 14.48 8.49
N GLU A 327 -5.70 14.24 8.12
CA GLU A 327 -4.90 13.14 8.68
C GLU A 327 -4.59 13.35 10.17
N PHE A 328 -4.29 14.60 10.58
CA PHE A 328 -4.06 14.92 11.99
C PHE A 328 -5.32 14.70 12.84
N ALA A 329 -6.49 15.08 12.32
CA ALA A 329 -7.77 14.84 12.99
C ALA A 329 -8.08 13.33 13.11
N GLN A 330 -7.81 12.54 12.06
CA GLN A 330 -7.98 11.08 12.10
C GLN A 330 -6.98 10.37 13.03
N PHE A 331 -5.76 10.91 13.18
CA PHE A 331 -4.75 10.37 14.08
C PHE A 331 -5.12 10.57 15.57
N TRP A 332 -5.80 11.67 15.92
CA TRP A 332 -6.18 11.98 17.31
C TRP A 332 -7.58 11.52 17.69
N TYR A 333 -8.52 11.42 16.75
CA TYR A 333 -9.89 10.97 17.01
C TYR A 333 -10.13 9.55 16.51
N GLN A 334 -9.65 8.57 17.28
CA GLN A 334 -10.29 7.24 17.29
C GLN A 334 -11.35 7.26 18.39
N SER A 335 -12.62 7.05 18.03
CA SER A 335 -13.64 6.70 19.03
C SER A 335 -13.16 5.45 19.78
N PRO A 336 -13.32 5.36 21.11
CA PRO A 336 -13.05 4.12 21.81
C PRO A 336 -14.00 3.04 21.26
N PRO A 337 -13.53 1.80 21.08
CA PRO A 337 -14.39 0.74 20.57
C PRO A 337 -15.46 0.42 21.61
N GLY A 338 -16.72 0.71 21.27
CA GLY A 338 -17.91 0.34 22.05
C GLY A 338 -18.76 1.51 22.53
N GLN A 339 -19.57 2.08 21.62
CA GLN A 339 -20.95 2.53 21.87
C GLN A 339 -21.77 2.22 20.62
#